data_AF-E3LSZ9-F1
#
_entry.id   AF-E3LSZ9-F1
#
_cell.length_a   1.000
_cell.length_b   1.000
_cell.length_c   1.000
_cell.angle_alpha   90.00
_cell.angle_beta   90.00
_cell.angle_gamma   90.00
#
_symmetry.space_group_name_H-M   'P 1'
#
loop_
_entity.id
_entity.type
_entity.pdbx_description
1 polymer ?
#
loop_
_entity_poly.entity_id
_entity_poly.type
_entity_poly.pdbx_seq_one_letter_code
_entity_poly.pdbx_strand_id
1 'polypeptide(L)'
;MSNFESEKPSVYVQSSEKTSQSICSPGAGPTGKRLDYITWHQHHMYMARMLSEMSTSSQPSGCYIVDKEHYQIASEIVFKEDSCQCAIVSALHKLEKKANDSDENFIMYITSFHDCRQCWERISSMKISKIWYWSPSNNSKNWEHEFHAFLNSSGIELAKYTPTRTISIDFQ
;
A
#
# COMPACT_ATOMS: atom_id res chain seq x y z
N MET A 1 -21.59 46.65 2.69
CA MET A 1 -20.51 46.84 3.68
C MET A 1 -20.44 45.54 4.47
N SER A 2 -19.41 44.70 4.44
CA SER A 2 -18.04 44.76 3.93
C SER A 2 -17.55 43.32 3.71
N ASN A 3 -16.82 43.11 2.62
CA ASN A 3 -16.11 41.87 2.26
C ASN A 3 -14.98 41.57 3.23
N PHE A 4 -14.69 40.28 3.43
CA PHE A 4 -13.34 39.79 3.70
C PHE A 4 -13.15 38.45 2.98
N GLU A 5 -12.57 38.53 1.78
CA GLU A 5 -11.90 37.42 1.10
C GLU A 5 -10.51 37.28 1.74
N SER A 6 -10.06 36.04 1.95
CA SER A 6 -8.66 35.75 2.32
C SER A 6 -8.05 34.86 1.25
N GLU A 7 -6.94 35.35 0.73
CA GLU A 7 -6.31 35.01 -0.54
C GLU A 7 -5.60 33.65 -0.52
N LYS A 8 -5.71 32.91 -1.62
CA LYS A 8 -4.83 31.78 -1.95
C LYS A 8 -3.53 32.32 -2.56
N PRO A 9 -2.33 31.84 -2.20
CA PRO A 9 -1.13 32.10 -2.98
C PRO A 9 -1.11 31.21 -4.22
N SER A 10 -1.37 31.82 -5.38
CA SER A 10 -1.01 31.31 -6.70
C SER A 10 0.44 31.72 -6.99
N VAL A 11 1.33 30.75 -7.23
CA VAL A 11 2.68 31.02 -7.75
C VAL A 11 2.80 30.41 -9.14
N TYR A 12 2.61 31.26 -10.14
CA TYR A 12 3.12 31.06 -11.50
C TYR A 12 4.28 32.06 -11.68
N VAL A 13 5.51 31.59 -11.91
CA VAL A 13 6.51 32.36 -12.68
C VAL A 13 7.44 31.42 -13.48
N GLN A 14 7.17 31.42 -14.78
CA GLN A 14 8.04 31.45 -15.97
C GLN A 14 9.24 30.49 -16.18
N SER A 15 9.19 29.88 -17.37
CA SER A 15 10.30 29.32 -18.13
C SER A 15 11.16 30.44 -18.74
N SER A 16 12.48 30.27 -18.78
CA SER A 16 13.40 31.02 -19.63
C SER A 16 14.60 30.15 -19.98
N GLU A 17 14.76 29.84 -21.26
CA GLU A 17 15.94 29.18 -21.80
C GLU A 17 17.10 30.17 -22.06
N LYS A 18 18.32 29.59 -22.14
CA LYS A 18 19.56 30.03 -22.81
C LYS A 18 20.70 30.62 -21.97
N THR A 19 21.68 29.72 -21.74
CA THR A 19 23.12 29.84 -22.03
C THR A 19 23.89 31.04 -21.48
N SER A 20 24.77 30.77 -20.52
CA SER A 20 26.06 31.48 -20.34
C SER A 20 27.02 30.58 -19.56
N GLN A 21 28.15 30.22 -20.18
CA GLN A 21 29.26 29.50 -19.56
C GLN A 21 29.83 30.32 -18.39
N SER A 22 30.01 29.71 -17.21
CA SER A 22 31.00 30.19 -16.24
C SER A 22 31.25 29.17 -15.12
N ILE A 23 32.45 28.57 -15.18
CA ILE A 23 33.33 28.22 -14.06
C ILE A 23 32.77 27.23 -13.01
N CYS A 24 33.18 25.97 -13.16
CA CYS A 24 33.25 25.02 -12.05
C CYS A 24 34.19 25.57 -10.97
N SER A 25 33.70 25.69 -9.74
CA SER A 25 34.53 25.71 -8.53
C SER A 25 33.91 24.78 -7.48
N PRO A 26 34.71 23.92 -6.82
CA PRO A 26 34.23 22.93 -5.87
C PRO A 26 34.03 23.62 -4.51
N GLY A 27 32.88 24.26 -4.33
CA GLY A 27 32.51 24.91 -3.08
C GLY A 27 31.30 24.22 -2.49
N ALA A 28 31.44 23.70 -1.27
CA ALA A 28 30.43 23.01 -0.50
C ALA A 28 29.05 23.72 -0.58
N GLY A 29 28.15 23.15 -1.38
CA GLY A 29 26.72 23.37 -1.19
C GLY A 29 26.30 22.84 0.18
N PRO A 30 25.15 23.26 0.71
CA PRO A 30 24.69 22.77 2.01
C PRO A 30 24.72 21.25 1.97
N THR A 31 25.51 20.62 2.85
CA THR A 31 25.44 19.20 3.14
C THR A 31 24.14 18.93 3.91
N GLY A 32 23.02 19.33 3.32
CA GLY A 32 21.71 18.87 3.74
C GLY A 32 21.73 17.38 3.44
N LYS A 33 21.99 16.56 4.46
CA LYS A 33 21.76 15.13 4.39
C LYS A 33 20.36 14.98 3.82
N ARG A 34 20.26 14.50 2.57
CA ARG A 34 18.97 14.17 1.97
C ARG A 34 18.36 13.16 2.94
N LEU A 35 17.29 13.56 3.61
CA LEU A 35 16.56 12.64 4.47
C LEU A 35 15.96 11.61 3.50
N ASP A 36 16.57 10.43 3.50
CA ASP A 36 16.16 9.28 2.68
C ASP A 36 14.88 8.69 3.29
N TYR A 37 13.79 9.44 3.17
CA TYR A 37 12.47 8.97 3.59
C TYR A 37 12.02 7.79 2.73
N ILE A 38 11.37 6.83 3.37
CA ILE A 38 10.64 5.77 2.67
C ILE A 38 9.34 6.34 2.09
N THR A 39 8.91 5.82 0.94
CA THR A 39 7.61 6.15 0.37
C THR A 39 6.49 5.47 1.14
N TRP A 40 5.25 5.97 1.01
CA TRP A 40 4.08 5.30 1.58
C TRP A 40 3.95 3.85 1.12
N HIS A 41 4.17 3.56 -0.16
CA HIS A 41 4.13 2.19 -0.67
C HIS A 41 5.19 1.30 -0.01
N GLN A 42 6.41 1.81 0.20
CA GLN A 42 7.46 1.08 0.91
C GLN A 42 7.08 0.82 2.37
N HIS A 43 6.53 1.83 3.05
CA HIS A 43 6.05 1.73 4.42
C HIS A 43 4.94 0.68 4.56
N HIS A 44 3.86 0.81 3.78
CA HIS A 44 2.69 -0.06 3.87
C HIS A 44 3.02 -1.52 3.52
N MET A 45 3.87 -1.74 2.52
CA MET A 45 4.35 -3.10 2.24
C MET A 45 5.27 -3.64 3.33
N TYR A 46 6.12 -2.81 3.91
CA TYR A 46 6.93 -3.22 5.05
C TYR A 46 6.05 -3.63 6.24
N MET A 47 4.98 -2.88 6.52
CA MET A 47 4.01 -3.22 7.57
C MET A 47 3.31 -4.56 7.28
N ALA A 48 2.85 -4.80 6.05
CA ALA A 48 2.28 -6.09 5.65
C ALA A 48 3.27 -7.26 5.81
N ARG A 49 4.56 -7.01 5.56
CA ARG A 49 5.62 -8.00 5.77
C ARG A 49 5.89 -8.27 7.26
N MET A 50 6.03 -7.23 8.07
CA MET A 50 6.18 -7.37 9.52
C MET A 50 5.02 -8.15 10.14
N LEU A 51 3.80 -7.94 9.66
CA LEU A 51 2.62 -8.73 10.02
C LEU A 51 2.82 -10.21 9.69
N SER A 52 3.21 -10.54 8.47
CA SER A 52 3.52 -11.92 8.08
C SER A 52 4.59 -12.56 8.99
N GLU A 53 5.64 -11.81 9.35
CA GLU A 53 6.72 -12.29 10.24
C GLU A 53 6.25 -12.57 11.68
N MET A 54 5.14 -11.98 12.12
CA MET A 54 4.50 -12.26 13.42
C MET A 54 3.53 -13.46 13.37
N SER A 55 3.26 -14.01 12.19
CA SER A 55 2.34 -15.14 12.04
C SER A 55 2.93 -16.43 12.59
N THR A 56 2.09 -17.25 13.22
CA THR A 56 2.45 -18.59 13.73
C THR A 56 2.09 -19.72 12.76
N SER A 57 1.60 -19.40 11.56
CA SER A 57 1.23 -20.38 10.54
C SER A 57 2.45 -20.94 9.80
N SER A 58 2.34 -22.17 9.28
CA SER A 58 3.32 -22.72 8.34
C SER A 58 3.41 -21.93 7.03
N GLN A 59 2.35 -21.21 6.67
CA GLN A 59 2.29 -20.31 5.52
C GLN A 59 1.99 -18.88 6.01
N PRO A 60 3.01 -18.15 6.49
CA PRO A 60 2.80 -16.83 7.08
C PRO A 60 2.28 -15.84 6.05
N SER A 61 1.23 -15.13 6.41
CA SER A 61 0.62 -14.09 5.58
C SER A 61 0.18 -12.92 6.43
N GLY A 62 0.35 -11.73 5.88
CA GLY A 62 0.02 -10.45 6.48
C GLY A 62 -0.79 -9.62 5.51
N CYS A 63 -1.83 -8.97 6.02
CA CYS A 63 -2.70 -8.07 5.27
C CYS A 63 -2.77 -6.72 5.98
N TYR A 64 -2.61 -5.64 5.21
CA TYR A 64 -2.63 -4.26 5.68
C TYR A 64 -3.48 -3.41 4.75
N ILE A 65 -4.52 -2.77 5.28
CA ILE A 65 -5.51 -2.00 4.50
C ILE A 65 -5.46 -0.54 4.96
N VAL A 66 -5.35 0.36 3.99
CA VAL A 66 -5.33 1.80 4.21
C VAL A 66 -6.39 2.50 3.37
N ASP A 67 -6.75 3.72 3.79
CA ASP A 67 -7.56 4.63 2.99
C ASP A 67 -6.71 5.46 2.01
N LYS A 68 -7.37 6.39 1.32
CA LYS A 68 -6.76 7.35 0.38
C LYS A 68 -5.78 8.32 1.04
N GLU A 69 -5.89 8.55 2.35
CA GLU A 69 -5.03 9.44 3.13
C GLU A 69 -3.88 8.68 3.79
N HIS A 70 -3.75 7.38 3.49
CA HIS A 70 -2.75 6.47 4.02
C HIS A 70 -2.92 6.10 5.50
N TYR A 71 -4.10 6.34 6.08
CA TYR A 71 -4.39 5.86 7.44
C TYR A 71 -4.66 4.36 7.45
N GLN A 72 -4.11 3.68 8.45
CA GLN A 72 -4.35 2.26 8.69
C GLN A 72 -5.80 2.04 9.15
N ILE A 73 -6.57 1.35 8.33
CA ILE A 73 -7.95 0.99 8.66
C ILE A 73 -7.99 -0.41 9.30
N ALA A 74 -7.31 -1.38 8.68
CA ALA A 74 -7.28 -2.76 9.16
C ALA A 74 -5.91 -3.41 8.94
N SER A 75 -5.54 -4.32 9.83
CA SER A 75 -4.33 -5.13 9.71
C SER A 75 -4.52 -6.46 10.44
N GLU A 76 -4.09 -7.56 9.81
CA GLU A 76 -4.21 -8.91 10.35
C GLU A 76 -3.11 -9.86 9.89
N ILE A 77 -2.98 -10.94 10.65
CA ILE A 77 -2.08 -12.08 10.40
C ILE A 77 -2.87 -13.39 10.50
N VAL A 78 -2.29 -14.49 10.03
CA VAL A 78 -2.84 -15.83 10.23
C VAL A 78 -2.39 -16.36 11.60
N PHE A 79 -3.32 -16.62 12.52
CA PHE A 79 -3.02 -17.09 13.89
C PHE A 79 -3.15 -18.61 14.07
N LYS A 80 -4.01 -19.32 13.29
CA LYS A 80 -4.18 -20.78 13.34
C LYS A 80 -4.68 -21.34 12.00
N GLU A 81 -4.32 -22.59 11.70
CA GLU A 81 -4.66 -23.31 10.45
C GLU A 81 -6.09 -23.87 10.39
N ASP A 82 -6.90 -23.73 11.44
CA ASP A 82 -8.10 -24.56 11.64
C ASP A 82 -9.38 -24.09 10.94
N SER A 83 -9.36 -23.02 10.15
CA SER A 83 -10.46 -22.70 9.23
C SER A 83 -10.00 -21.60 8.27
N CYS A 84 -10.81 -21.32 7.25
CA CYS A 84 -10.63 -20.37 6.15
C CYS A 84 -10.26 -18.89 6.51
N GLN A 85 -9.77 -18.61 7.72
CA GLN A 85 -9.31 -17.31 8.21
C GLN A 85 -7.95 -16.92 7.61
N CYS A 86 -7.95 -16.64 6.30
CA CYS A 86 -6.85 -15.94 5.64
C CYS A 86 -6.69 -14.54 6.29
N ALA A 87 -5.45 -14.03 6.37
CA ALA A 87 -5.20 -12.67 6.88
C ALA A 87 -6.08 -11.61 6.17
N ILE A 88 -6.39 -11.84 4.89
CA ILE A 88 -7.29 -11.00 4.09
C ILE A 88 -8.72 -10.99 4.66
N VAL A 89 -9.35 -12.14 4.89
CA VAL A 89 -10.74 -12.23 5.38
C VAL A 89 -10.88 -11.59 6.75
N SER A 90 -9.92 -11.83 7.64
CA SER A 90 -9.89 -11.20 8.96
C SER A 90 -9.76 -9.68 8.85
N ALA A 91 -8.88 -9.18 7.98
CA ALA A 91 -8.70 -7.75 7.77
C ALA A 91 -9.95 -7.10 7.15
N LEU A 92 -10.60 -7.77 6.20
CA LEU A 92 -11.85 -7.30 5.60
C LEU A 92 -13.00 -7.25 6.61
N HIS A 93 -13.06 -8.20 7.56
CA HIS A 93 -14.06 -8.13 8.63
C HIS A 93 -13.80 -6.96 9.60
N LYS A 94 -12.53 -6.65 9.88
CA LYS A 94 -12.16 -5.43 10.62
C LYS A 94 -12.48 -4.16 9.83
N LEU A 95 -12.29 -4.17 8.52
CA LEU A 95 -12.63 -3.06 7.62
C LEU A 95 -14.14 -2.81 7.65
N GLU A 96 -14.95 -3.84 7.47
CA GLU A 96 -16.42 -3.78 7.50
C GLU A 96 -16.95 -3.10 8.77
N LYS A 97 -16.36 -3.40 9.93
CA LYS A 97 -16.75 -2.79 11.21
C LYS A 97 -16.35 -1.31 11.36
N LYS A 98 -15.39 -0.84 10.56
CA LYS A 98 -14.81 0.51 10.66
C LYS A 98 -15.20 1.43 9.52
N ALA A 99 -15.56 0.85 8.37
CA ALA A 99 -16.02 1.57 7.19
C ALA A 99 -17.46 2.04 7.44
N ASN A 100 -17.59 3.19 8.11
CA ASN A 100 -18.87 3.87 8.31
C ASN A 100 -19.33 4.49 6.99
N ASP A 101 -20.18 3.82 6.19
CA ASP A 101 -20.85 4.32 4.96
C ASP A 101 -20.07 5.33 4.09
N SER A 102 -18.74 5.26 4.11
CA SER A 102 -17.89 6.26 3.50
C SER A 102 -17.69 5.89 2.04
N ASP A 103 -17.70 6.87 1.15
CA ASP A 103 -17.33 6.70 -0.26
C ASP A 103 -15.81 6.55 -0.46
N GLU A 104 -15.14 5.91 0.49
CA GLU A 104 -13.71 5.76 0.48
C GLU A 104 -13.29 4.51 -0.29
N ASN A 105 -12.33 4.72 -1.17
CA ASN A 105 -11.60 3.64 -1.83
C ASN A 105 -10.40 3.28 -0.97
N PHE A 106 -10.29 2.00 -0.62
CA PHE A 106 -9.20 1.45 0.15
C PHE A 106 -8.14 0.83 -0.76
N ILE A 107 -6.91 0.78 -0.25
CA ILE A 107 -5.78 0.07 -0.86
C ILE A 107 -5.33 -1.03 0.09
N MET A 108 -5.19 -2.23 -0.43
CA MET A 108 -4.76 -3.40 0.31
C MET A 108 -3.31 -3.75 -0.03
N TYR A 109 -2.52 -4.08 0.97
CA TYR A 109 -1.14 -4.52 0.89
C TYR A 109 -1.05 -5.91 1.53
N ILE A 110 -0.60 -6.90 0.76
CA ILE A 110 -0.51 -8.28 1.23
C ILE A 110 0.86 -8.89 0.90
N THR A 111 1.25 -9.90 1.66
CA THR A 111 2.49 -10.63 1.40
C THR A 111 2.31 -11.78 0.41
N SER A 112 1.18 -12.48 0.47
CA SER A 112 0.88 -13.64 -0.37
C SER A 112 -0.62 -13.76 -0.62
N PHE A 113 -0.97 -14.36 -1.76
CA PHE A 113 -2.32 -14.81 -2.03
C PHE A 113 -2.49 -16.28 -1.68
N HIS A 114 -3.66 -16.63 -1.17
CA HIS A 114 -4.08 -18.00 -0.96
C HIS A 114 -5.29 -18.29 -1.84
N ASP A 115 -5.41 -19.53 -2.31
CA ASP A 115 -6.61 -20.00 -2.99
C ASP A 115 -7.76 -20.06 -1.98
N CYS A 116 -8.49 -18.95 -1.88
CA CYS A 116 -9.62 -18.81 -0.98
C CYS A 116 -10.69 -17.95 -1.64
N ARG A 117 -11.70 -18.64 -2.18
CA ARG A 117 -12.87 -18.03 -2.82
C ARG A 117 -13.63 -17.08 -1.90
N GLN A 118 -13.63 -17.33 -0.58
CA GLN A 118 -14.22 -16.42 0.38
C GLN A 118 -13.47 -15.07 0.47
N CYS A 119 -12.13 -15.07 0.31
CA CYS A 119 -11.40 -13.80 0.24
C CYS A 119 -11.83 -13.05 -1.05
N TRP A 120 -12.10 -13.73 -2.18
CA TRP A 120 -12.48 -13.08 -3.45
C TRP A 120 -13.82 -12.36 -3.35
N GLU A 121 -14.87 -13.08 -2.97
CA GLU A 121 -16.23 -12.51 -2.84
C GLU A 121 -16.23 -11.28 -1.91
N ARG A 122 -15.54 -11.38 -0.77
CA ARG A 122 -15.44 -10.28 0.19
C ARG A 122 -14.61 -9.11 -0.31
N ILE A 123 -13.56 -9.36 -1.09
CA ILE A 123 -12.80 -8.27 -1.72
C ILE A 123 -13.73 -7.46 -2.63
N SER A 124 -14.56 -8.13 -3.45
CA SER A 124 -15.47 -7.44 -4.38
C SER A 124 -16.62 -6.70 -3.69
N SER A 125 -17.06 -7.16 -2.52
CA SER A 125 -18.10 -6.46 -1.74
C SER A 125 -17.55 -5.24 -0.98
N MET A 126 -16.23 -5.06 -0.95
CA MET A 126 -15.55 -3.99 -0.24
C MET A 126 -15.05 -2.97 -1.26
N LYS A 127 -14.94 -1.70 -0.86
CA LYS A 127 -14.43 -0.61 -1.72
C LYS A 127 -12.90 -0.70 -1.89
N ILE A 128 -12.35 -1.87 -2.16
CA ILE A 128 -10.92 -2.05 -2.45
C ILE A 128 -10.68 -1.68 -3.92
N SER A 129 -9.92 -0.61 -4.15
CA SER A 129 -9.59 -0.15 -5.51
C SER A 129 -8.29 -0.77 -6.06
N LYS A 130 -7.37 -1.14 -5.15
CA LYS A 130 -6.04 -1.63 -5.52
C LYS A 130 -5.49 -2.60 -4.49
N ILE A 131 -4.80 -3.63 -4.98
CA ILE A 131 -4.09 -4.62 -4.19
C ILE A 131 -2.62 -4.64 -4.62
N TRP A 132 -1.73 -4.42 -3.65
CA TRP A 132 -0.29 -4.62 -3.77
C TRP A 132 0.10 -5.95 -3.13
N TYR A 133 0.94 -6.74 -3.80
CA TYR A 133 1.38 -8.03 -3.26
C TYR A 133 2.90 -8.23 -3.35
N TRP A 134 3.49 -8.87 -2.34
CA TRP A 134 4.95 -9.11 -2.28
C TRP A 134 5.38 -10.32 -3.13
N SER A 135 4.92 -11.52 -2.77
CA SER A 135 5.23 -12.77 -3.45
C SER A 135 3.98 -13.32 -4.12
N PRO A 136 4.09 -13.80 -5.38
CA PRO A 136 3.06 -14.68 -5.90
C PRO A 136 2.99 -15.94 -5.04
N SER A 137 1.84 -16.59 -5.06
CA SER A 137 1.68 -17.84 -4.34
C SER A 137 2.61 -18.92 -4.89
N ASN A 138 3.03 -19.87 -4.06
CA ASN A 138 3.82 -21.01 -4.52
C ASN A 138 2.96 -22.12 -5.15
N ASN A 139 1.65 -21.91 -5.34
CA ASN A 139 0.73 -22.97 -5.72
C ASN A 139 0.06 -22.72 -7.06
N SER A 140 -0.03 -23.78 -7.86
CA SER A 140 -0.62 -23.96 -9.21
C SER A 140 -1.03 -22.72 -10.03
N LYS A 141 -0.54 -22.64 -11.27
CA LYS A 141 -0.77 -21.54 -12.24
C LYS A 141 -2.25 -21.26 -12.58
N ASN A 142 -3.16 -22.20 -12.30
CA ASN A 142 -4.55 -22.11 -12.79
C ASN A 142 -5.40 -21.11 -12.00
N TRP A 143 -5.32 -21.11 -10.67
CA TRP A 143 -6.15 -20.19 -9.87
C TRP A 143 -5.65 -18.74 -9.95
N GLU A 144 -4.36 -18.51 -10.18
CA GLU A 144 -3.83 -17.15 -10.37
C GLU A 144 -4.50 -16.49 -11.58
N HIS A 145 -4.62 -17.20 -12.70
CA HIS A 145 -5.33 -16.68 -13.88
C HIS A 145 -6.80 -16.35 -13.60
N GLU A 146 -7.53 -17.23 -12.91
CA GLU A 146 -8.93 -17.00 -12.53
C GLU A 146 -9.06 -15.79 -11.58
N PHE A 147 -8.14 -15.66 -10.62
CA PHE A 147 -8.11 -14.57 -9.67
C PHE A 147 -7.81 -13.21 -10.33
N HIS A 148 -6.82 -13.18 -11.23
CA HIS A 148 -6.51 -12.00 -12.03
C HIS A 148 -7.72 -11.56 -12.88
N ALA A 149 -8.42 -12.51 -13.51
CA ALA A 149 -9.63 -12.23 -14.26
C ALA A 149 -10.76 -11.68 -13.37
N PHE A 150 -10.94 -12.26 -12.19
CA PHE A 150 -11.89 -11.79 -11.18
C PHE A 150 -11.63 -10.35 -10.77
N LEU A 151 -10.42 -10.00 -10.34
CA LEU A 151 -10.07 -8.64 -9.91
C LEU A 151 -10.27 -7.62 -11.03
N ASN A 152 -9.86 -7.96 -12.25
CA ASN A 152 -10.08 -7.11 -13.42
C ASN A 152 -11.57 -6.85 -13.68
N SER A 153 -12.41 -7.87 -13.55
CA SER A 153 -13.87 -7.72 -13.71
C SER A 153 -14.53 -6.88 -12.61
N SER A 154 -13.93 -6.86 -11.42
CA SER A 154 -14.37 -6.03 -10.28
C SER A 154 -13.78 -4.62 -10.29
N GLY A 155 -12.96 -4.26 -11.29
CA GLY A 155 -12.33 -2.94 -11.36
C GLY A 155 -11.20 -2.73 -10.33
N ILE A 156 -10.62 -3.82 -9.82
CA ILE A 156 -9.58 -3.78 -8.78
C ILE A 156 -8.22 -3.93 -9.44
N GLU A 157 -7.36 -2.91 -9.29
CA GLU A 157 -6.00 -2.97 -9.81
C GLU A 157 -5.14 -3.92 -8.98
N LEU A 158 -4.46 -4.86 -9.63
CA LEU A 158 -3.51 -5.77 -8.97
C LEU A 158 -2.08 -5.47 -9.41
N ALA A 159 -1.19 -5.19 -8.47
CA ALA A 159 0.20 -4.82 -8.75
C ALA A 159 1.21 -5.57 -7.87
N LYS A 160 2.25 -6.14 -8.49
CA LYS A 160 3.36 -6.77 -7.76
C LYS A 160 4.29 -5.70 -7.20
N TYR A 161 4.54 -5.77 -5.90
CA TYR A 161 5.53 -4.94 -5.26
C TYR A 161 6.95 -5.49 -5.49
N THR A 162 7.83 -4.64 -5.99
CA THR A 162 9.26 -4.94 -6.12
C THR A 162 10.02 -4.07 -5.13
N PRO A 163 10.64 -4.65 -4.08
CA PRO A 163 11.39 -3.88 -3.09
C PRO A 163 12.56 -3.15 -3.73
N THR A 164 12.68 -1.84 -3.49
CA THR A 164 13.79 -1.02 -3.99
C THR A 164 14.87 -0.77 -2.94
N ARG A 165 14.57 -1.03 -1.66
CA ARG A 165 15.46 -0.83 -0.51
C ARG A 165 15.12 -1.85 0.59
N THR A 166 16.09 -2.16 1.44
CA THR A 166 15.89 -2.89 2.70
C THR A 166 15.55 -1.90 3.80
N ILE A 167 14.54 -2.20 4.62
CA ILE A 167 14.15 -1.40 5.78
C ILE A 167 14.49 -2.22 7.03
N SER A 168 15.21 -1.60 7.96
CA SER A 168 15.58 -2.18 9.26
C SER A 168 15.13 -1.25 10.38
N ILE A 169 14.53 -1.80 11.44
CA ILE A 169 14.23 -1.07 12.68
C ILE A 169 15.33 -1.41 13.68
N ASP A 170 15.94 -0.37 14.26
CA ASP A 170 16.93 -0.49 15.33
C ASP A 170 16.35 0.15 16.60
N PHE A 171 16.50 -0.55 17.73
CA PHE A 171 15.95 -0.17 19.04
C PHE A 171 17.05 0.22 20.06
N GLN A 172 18.29 0.44 19.60
CA GLN A 172 19.43 0.89 20.41
C GLN A 172 19.10 1.99 21.42
#